data_AF-F3FK88-F1
#
_entry.id   AF-F3FK88-F1
#
_cell.length_a   1.000
_cell.length_b   1.000
_cell.length_c   1.000
_cell.angle_alpha   90.00
_cell.angle_beta   90.00
_cell.angle_gamma   90.00
#
_symmetry.space_group_name_H-M   'P 1'
#
loop_
_entity.id
_entity.type
_entity.pdbx_description
1 polymer ?
#
loop_
_entity_poly.entity_id
_entity_poly.type
_entity_poly.pdbx_seq_one_letter_code
_entity_poly.pdbx_strand_id
1 'polypeptide(L)'
;MGRREAFDDLPSARAYFAGKTLFSRFDPDCLTAYLQHGLREDGGQWRLRFDPATEISIYRSIPHTSPVPSRQLKVPLAMVRGKHSRVIMPHHGYLARRMREGEYLSMPGGHMFPLERPDETALLLKTLLARWDARSASRVTA
;
A
#
# COMPACT_ATOMS: atom_id res chain seq x y z
N MET A 1 7.76 8.85 -17.67
CA MET A 1 6.82 8.41 -16.62
C MET A 1 6.51 9.60 -15.75
N GLY A 2 5.25 9.82 -15.42
CA GLY A 2 4.77 10.91 -14.57
C GLY A 2 3.25 10.94 -14.60
N ARG A 3 2.62 11.43 -13.55
CA ARG A 3 1.15 11.62 -13.53
C ARG A 3 0.83 13.01 -14.07
N ARG A 4 -0.27 13.12 -14.84
CA ARG A 4 -0.86 14.43 -15.17
C ARG A 4 -1.13 15.18 -13.86
N GLU A 5 -0.62 16.41 -13.77
CA GLU A 5 -0.65 17.20 -12.54
C GLU A 5 -1.87 18.10 -12.42
N ALA A 6 -2.45 18.54 -13.55
CA ALA A 6 -3.50 19.54 -13.60
C ALA A 6 -4.69 19.07 -14.44
N PHE A 7 -5.89 19.35 -13.96
CA PHE A 7 -7.18 18.95 -14.52
C PHE A 7 -8.12 20.15 -14.51
N ASP A 8 -9.02 20.19 -15.49
CA ASP A 8 -9.97 21.30 -15.61
C ASP A 8 -11.07 21.20 -14.54
N ASP A 9 -11.45 19.97 -14.18
CA ASP A 9 -12.45 19.68 -13.17
C ASP A 9 -12.22 18.32 -12.49
N LEU A 10 -12.95 18.07 -11.41
CA LEU A 10 -12.88 16.81 -10.66
C LEU A 10 -13.35 15.58 -11.48
N PRO A 11 -14.44 15.66 -12.30
CA PRO A 11 -14.86 14.56 -13.17
C PRO A 11 -13.81 14.12 -14.20
N SER A 12 -13.11 15.06 -14.84
CA SER A 12 -12.04 14.76 -15.80
C SER A 12 -10.84 14.10 -15.13
N ALA A 13 -10.48 14.55 -13.91
CA ALA A 13 -9.50 13.87 -13.08
C ALA A 13 -9.92 12.44 -12.77
N ARG A 14 -11.18 12.23 -12.36
CA ARG A 14 -11.73 10.90 -12.08
C ARG A 14 -11.64 9.97 -13.28
N ALA A 15 -12.05 10.43 -14.46
CA ALA A 15 -11.96 9.65 -15.70
C ALA A 15 -10.50 9.29 -16.04
N TYR A 16 -9.59 10.25 -15.90
CA TYR A 16 -8.16 10.03 -16.11
C TYR A 16 -7.61 8.94 -15.17
N PHE A 17 -7.87 9.02 -13.86
CA PHE A 17 -7.37 8.05 -12.90
C PHE A 17 -8.02 6.68 -13.08
N ALA A 18 -9.34 6.60 -13.27
CA ALA A 18 -10.04 5.34 -13.49
C ALA A 18 -9.53 4.57 -14.72
N GLY A 19 -9.06 5.28 -15.75
CA GLY A 19 -8.45 4.67 -16.94
C GLY A 19 -7.03 4.13 -16.74
N LYS A 20 -6.35 4.45 -15.64
CA LYS A 20 -4.99 3.97 -15.36
C LYS A 20 -5.02 2.62 -14.65
N THR A 21 -4.22 1.67 -15.15
CA THR A 21 -4.14 0.30 -14.61
C THR A 21 -3.88 0.23 -13.10
N LEU A 22 -3.14 1.19 -12.54
CA LEU A 22 -2.84 1.22 -11.11
C LEU A 22 -4.10 1.49 -10.25
N PHE A 23 -5.05 2.26 -10.77
CA PHE A 23 -6.22 2.77 -10.06
C PHE A 23 -7.53 2.12 -10.53
N SER A 24 -7.55 1.49 -11.71
CA SER A 24 -8.76 0.98 -12.35
C SER A 24 -9.49 -0.11 -11.56
N ARG A 25 -8.84 -0.69 -10.56
CA ARG A 25 -9.40 -1.71 -9.65
C ARG A 25 -9.69 -1.20 -8.25
N PHE A 26 -9.47 0.09 -7.98
CA PHE A 26 -9.78 0.64 -6.67
C PHE A 26 -11.26 0.45 -6.38
N ASP A 27 -11.54 0.26 -5.10
CA ASP A 27 -12.87 0.46 -4.56
C ASP A 27 -13.35 1.89 -4.91
N PRO A 28 -14.62 2.08 -5.33
CA PRO A 28 -15.14 3.38 -5.74
C PRO A 28 -14.96 4.48 -4.69
N ASP A 29 -15.07 4.15 -3.40
CA ASP A 29 -14.93 5.10 -2.31
C ASP A 29 -13.45 5.42 -2.07
N CYS A 30 -12.57 4.43 -2.20
CA CYS A 30 -11.13 4.65 -2.17
C CYS A 30 -10.67 5.57 -3.31
N LEU A 31 -11.21 5.41 -4.52
CA LEU A 31 -10.91 6.32 -5.64
C LEU A 31 -11.45 7.73 -5.38
N THR A 32 -12.66 7.86 -4.85
CA THR A 32 -13.23 9.15 -4.45
C THR A 32 -12.34 9.86 -3.42
N ALA A 33 -11.98 9.16 -2.35
CA ALA A 33 -11.11 9.68 -1.31
C ALA A 33 -9.73 10.06 -1.85
N TYR A 34 -9.16 9.24 -2.75
CA TYR A 34 -7.89 9.56 -3.42
C TYR A 34 -7.98 10.87 -4.20
N LEU A 35 -9.06 11.15 -4.92
CA LEU A 35 -9.23 12.40 -5.66
C LEU A 35 -9.46 13.59 -4.71
N GLN A 36 -10.32 13.43 -3.72
CA GLN A 36 -10.65 14.48 -2.74
C GLN A 36 -9.42 14.93 -1.94
N HIS A 37 -8.60 13.97 -1.51
CA HIS A 37 -7.44 14.24 -0.67
C HIS A 37 -6.13 14.33 -1.46
N GLY A 38 -6.07 13.82 -2.68
CA GLY A 38 -4.90 13.89 -3.55
C GLY A 38 -4.88 15.13 -4.46
N LEU A 39 -6.02 15.79 -4.65
CA LEU A 39 -6.14 17.02 -5.44
C LEU A 39 -6.48 18.23 -4.56
N ARG A 40 -6.11 19.41 -5.06
CA ARG A 40 -6.48 20.72 -4.52
C ARG A 40 -6.89 21.64 -5.65
N GLU A 41 -7.75 22.60 -5.35
CA GLU A 41 -8.04 23.70 -6.27
C GLU A 41 -6.85 24.67 -6.32
N ASP A 42 -6.52 25.14 -7.51
CA ASP A 42 -5.46 26.11 -7.79
C ASP A 42 -5.83 26.93 -9.02
N GLY A 43 -6.22 28.19 -8.82
CA GLY A 43 -6.54 29.13 -9.91
C GLY A 43 -7.70 28.69 -10.81
N GLY A 44 -8.71 28.01 -10.27
CA GLY A 44 -9.83 27.47 -11.05
C GLY A 44 -9.54 26.14 -11.75
N GLN A 45 -8.37 25.54 -11.53
CA GLN A 45 -8.02 24.19 -11.95
C GLN A 45 -7.87 23.27 -10.74
N TRP A 46 -7.86 21.96 -10.98
CA TRP A 46 -7.56 20.95 -9.98
C TRP A 46 -6.16 20.41 -10.17
N ARG A 47 -5.32 20.48 -9.14
CA ARG A 47 -3.94 20.01 -9.19
C ARG A 47 -3.61 18.96 -8.14
N LEU A 48 -2.66 18.09 -8.44
CA LEU A 48 -2.08 17.19 -7.45
C LEU A 48 -1.50 17.98 -6.28
N ARG A 49 -1.71 17.48 -5.06
CA ARG A 49 -1.14 18.07 -3.83
C ARG A 49 0.36 17.82 -3.69
N PHE A 50 0.87 16.81 -4.39
CA PHE A 50 2.28 16.47 -4.41
C PHE A 50 2.85 16.74 -5.80
N ASP A 51 4.14 17.03 -5.83
CA ASP A 51 4.89 17.18 -7.06
C ASP A 51 5.21 15.80 -7.68
N PRO A 52 4.76 15.51 -8.92
CA PRO A 52 5.10 14.27 -9.61
C PRO A 52 6.60 14.06 -9.82
N ALA A 53 7.41 15.13 -9.94
CA ALA A 53 8.85 15.01 -10.09
C ALA A 53 9.51 14.47 -8.82
N THR A 54 9.05 14.94 -7.66
CA THR A 54 9.44 14.39 -6.35
C THR A 54 9.12 12.90 -6.24
N GLU A 55 7.91 12.48 -6.61
CA GLU A 55 7.55 11.04 -6.64
C GLU A 55 8.51 10.23 -7.51
N ILE A 56 8.78 10.71 -8.73
CA ILE A 56 9.71 10.04 -9.66
C ILE A 56 11.11 9.93 -9.05
N SER A 57 11.60 10.97 -8.38
CA SER A 57 12.92 10.94 -7.74
C SER A 57 13.00 9.86 -6.65
N ILE A 58 11.95 9.70 -5.83
CA ILE A 58 11.88 8.68 -4.77
C ILE A 58 11.98 7.27 -5.38
N TYR A 59 11.25 7.01 -6.47
CA TYR A 59 11.31 5.71 -7.13
C TYR A 59 12.66 5.43 -7.82
N ARG A 60 13.40 6.48 -8.19
CA ARG A 60 14.74 6.35 -8.79
C ARG A 60 15.84 6.17 -7.75
N SER A 61 15.59 6.51 -6.49
CA SER A 61 16.56 6.46 -5.40
C SER A 61 16.34 5.29 -4.43
N ILE A 62 15.59 4.25 -4.82
CA ILE A 62 15.33 3.12 -3.93
C ILE A 62 16.67 2.43 -3.58
N PRO A 63 17.02 2.32 -2.29
CA PRO A 63 18.27 1.70 -1.89
C PRO A 63 18.29 0.21 -2.26
N HIS A 64 19.44 -0.23 -2.77
CA HIS A 64 19.69 -1.63 -3.16
C HIS A 64 20.13 -2.51 -1.98
N THR A 65 20.26 -1.92 -0.78
CA THR A 65 20.68 -2.60 0.45
C THR A 65 19.66 -2.39 1.56
N SER A 66 19.42 -3.44 2.34
CA SER A 66 18.64 -3.32 3.57
C SER A 66 19.54 -2.77 4.67
N PRO A 67 19.15 -1.70 5.38
CA PRO A 67 20.00 -1.07 6.40
C PRO A 67 20.20 -1.95 7.64
N VAL A 68 19.36 -2.98 7.86
CA VAL A 68 19.40 -3.85 9.05
C VAL A 68 19.08 -5.30 8.67
N PRO A 69 19.84 -6.30 9.14
CA PRO A 69 19.50 -7.71 8.93
C PRO A 69 18.12 -8.03 9.52
N SER A 70 17.23 -8.64 8.73
CA SER A 70 15.85 -8.98 9.16
C SER A 70 15.77 -9.81 10.44
N ARG A 71 16.82 -10.56 10.77
CA ARG A 71 16.93 -11.35 12.03
C ARG A 71 17.01 -10.50 13.30
N GLN A 72 17.31 -9.21 13.20
CA GLN A 72 17.39 -8.30 14.35
C GLN A 72 16.02 -7.73 14.77
N LEU A 73 14.97 -7.94 13.95
CA LEU A 73 13.62 -7.53 14.30
C LEU A 73 13.07 -8.41 15.44
N LYS A 74 12.77 -7.77 16.58
CA LYS A 74 12.26 -8.43 17.80
C LYS A 74 10.73 -8.40 17.94
N VAL A 75 10.04 -7.80 16.97
CA VAL A 75 8.59 -7.65 16.95
C VAL A 75 7.95 -8.63 15.95
N PRO A 76 6.68 -9.02 16.15
CA PRO A 76 5.93 -9.74 15.13
C PRO A 76 5.92 -9.00 13.79
N LEU A 77 6.03 -9.73 12.69
CA LEU A 77 6.02 -9.18 11.33
C LEU A 77 5.05 -9.97 10.47
N ALA A 78 4.15 -9.27 9.76
CA ALA A 78 3.39 -9.85 8.67
C ALA A 78 3.68 -9.12 7.37
N MET A 79 4.14 -9.84 6.36
CA MET A 79 4.25 -9.34 4.99
C MET A 79 3.05 -9.84 4.19
N VAL A 80 2.20 -8.92 3.75
CA VAL A 80 0.99 -9.22 2.98
C VAL A 80 1.17 -8.75 1.55
N ARG A 81 0.86 -9.61 0.57
CA ARG A 81 0.83 -9.23 -0.85
C ARG A 81 -0.53 -9.46 -1.48
N GLY A 82 -0.81 -8.76 -2.58
CA GLY A 82 -1.88 -9.17 -3.49
C GLY A 82 -1.44 -10.33 -4.37
N LYS A 83 -2.33 -11.31 -4.56
CA LYS A 83 -2.10 -12.56 -5.32
C LYS A 83 -1.65 -12.29 -6.75
N HIS A 84 -2.17 -11.23 -7.37
CA HIS A 84 -1.87 -10.81 -8.73
C HIS A 84 -0.82 -9.69 -8.80
N SER A 85 -0.18 -9.34 -7.68
CA SER A 85 0.90 -8.36 -7.68
C SER A 85 2.12 -8.87 -8.46
N ARG A 86 2.63 -8.04 -9.37
CA ARG A 86 3.91 -8.24 -10.07
C ARG A 86 5.08 -7.48 -9.44
N VAL A 87 4.80 -6.65 -8.42
CA VAL A 87 5.81 -5.87 -7.70
C VAL A 87 6.39 -6.71 -6.55
N ILE A 88 5.51 -7.33 -5.75
CA ILE A 88 5.89 -8.24 -4.68
C ILE A 88 5.60 -9.67 -5.14
N MET A 89 6.65 -10.40 -5.46
CA MET A 89 6.61 -11.80 -5.89
C MET A 89 6.75 -12.76 -4.70
N PRO A 90 6.29 -14.02 -4.82
CA PRO A 90 6.40 -15.03 -3.77
C PRO A 90 7.78 -15.14 -3.10
N HIS A 91 8.87 -15.03 -3.86
CA HIS A 91 10.22 -15.16 -3.33
C HIS A 91 10.68 -13.95 -2.50
N HIS A 92 10.08 -12.76 -2.69
CA HIS A 92 10.36 -11.59 -1.84
C HIS A 92 9.94 -11.83 -0.38
N GLY A 93 9.00 -12.76 -0.13
CA GLY A 93 8.56 -13.15 1.21
C GLY A 93 9.53 -14.01 2.00
N TYR A 94 10.66 -14.42 1.41
CA TYR A 94 11.59 -15.36 2.02
C TYR A 94 12.10 -14.89 3.39
N LEU A 95 12.48 -13.62 3.53
CA LEU A 95 13.00 -13.08 4.79
C LEU A 95 11.93 -13.07 5.88
N ALA A 96 10.70 -12.65 5.56
CA ALA A 96 9.58 -12.67 6.51
C ALA A 96 9.32 -14.09 7.02
N ARG A 97 9.30 -15.09 6.14
CA ARG A 97 9.09 -16.51 6.51
C ARG A 97 10.20 -17.10 7.40
N ARG A 98 11.41 -16.52 7.40
CA ARG A 98 12.54 -17.00 8.22
C ARG A 98 12.63 -16.32 9.57
N MET A 99 11.80 -15.33 9.84
CA MET A 99 11.72 -14.71 11.16
C MET A 99 10.88 -15.56 12.09
N ARG A 100 11.30 -15.64 13.37
CA ARG A 100 10.63 -16.44 14.40
C ARG A 100 9.14 -16.11 14.54
N GLU A 101 8.81 -14.83 14.42
CA GLU A 101 7.44 -14.29 14.54
C GLU A 101 7.01 -13.64 13.22
N GLY A 102 7.56 -14.15 12.11
CA GLY A 102 7.30 -13.64 10.77
C GLY A 102 6.28 -14.48 10.02
N GLU A 103 5.37 -13.79 9.35
CA GLU A 103 4.30 -14.39 8.57
C GLU A 103 4.30 -13.81 7.16
N TYR A 104 3.92 -14.64 6.19
CA TYR A 104 3.78 -14.23 4.79
C TYR A 104 2.41 -14.63 4.27
N LEU A 105 1.62 -13.63 3.90
CA LEU A 105 0.20 -13.77 3.59
C LEU A 105 -0.11 -13.26 2.19
N SER A 106 -1.19 -13.76 1.61
CA SER A 106 -1.67 -13.32 0.31
C SER A 106 -3.14 -12.95 0.41
N MET A 107 -3.49 -11.81 -0.19
CA MET A 107 -4.85 -11.30 -0.38
C MET A 107 -5.25 -11.39 -1.86
N PRO A 108 -6.54 -11.47 -2.19
CA PRO A 108 -7.02 -11.19 -3.54
C PRO A 108 -6.57 -9.79 -4.02
N GLY A 109 -6.43 -9.60 -5.33
CA GLY A 109 -6.10 -8.29 -5.91
C GLY A 109 -4.66 -8.12 -6.39
N GLY A 110 -4.37 -6.92 -6.89
CA GLY A 110 -3.09 -6.49 -7.45
C GLY A 110 -2.10 -5.98 -6.40
N HIS A 111 -1.16 -5.14 -6.84
CA HIS A 111 -0.24 -4.51 -5.88
C HIS A 111 -0.97 -3.57 -4.91
N MET A 112 -2.02 -2.90 -5.40
CA MET A 112 -2.81 -1.95 -4.64
C MET A 112 -3.99 -2.62 -3.92
N PHE A 113 -3.90 -3.93 -3.61
CA PHE A 113 -4.98 -4.67 -2.94
C PHE A 113 -5.60 -3.97 -1.72
N PRO A 114 -4.87 -3.17 -0.89
CA PRO A 114 -5.50 -2.47 0.23
C PRO A 114 -6.56 -1.46 -0.22
N LEU A 115 -6.40 -0.86 -1.41
CA LEU A 115 -7.33 0.10 -1.99
C LEU A 115 -8.32 -0.56 -2.97
N GLU A 116 -8.05 -1.78 -3.41
CA GLU A 116 -8.97 -2.59 -4.22
C GLU A 116 -10.01 -3.32 -3.33
N ARG A 117 -9.60 -3.76 -2.14
CA ARG A 117 -10.37 -4.55 -1.16
C ARG A 117 -10.19 -3.99 0.26
N PRO A 118 -10.64 -2.76 0.55
CA PRO A 118 -10.36 -2.09 1.82
C PRO A 118 -10.92 -2.83 3.04
N ASP A 119 -12.16 -3.33 2.97
CA ASP A 119 -12.80 -4.01 4.09
C ASP A 119 -12.13 -5.35 4.44
N GLU A 120 -11.87 -6.18 3.44
CA GLU A 120 -11.15 -7.45 3.65
C GLU A 120 -9.73 -7.20 4.18
N THR A 121 -9.07 -6.14 3.69
CA THR A 121 -7.74 -5.75 4.18
C THR A 121 -7.81 -5.29 5.64
N ALA A 122 -8.80 -4.47 6.00
CA ALA A 122 -9.01 -4.03 7.38
C ALA A 122 -9.30 -5.22 8.31
N LEU A 123 -10.12 -6.18 7.88
CA LEU A 123 -10.40 -7.40 8.63
C LEU A 123 -9.15 -8.24 8.86
N LEU A 124 -8.33 -8.41 7.82
CA LEU A 124 -7.03 -9.11 7.94
C LEU A 124 -6.15 -8.44 8.99
N LEU A 125 -5.98 -7.11 8.90
CA LEU A 125 -5.16 -6.36 9.84
C LEU A 125 -5.66 -6.50 11.28
N LYS A 126 -6.97 -6.35 11.51
CA LYS A 126 -7.59 -6.55 12.84
C LYS A 126 -7.31 -7.95 13.39
N THR A 127 -7.40 -8.97 12.54
CA THR A 127 -7.14 -10.36 12.92
C THR A 127 -5.66 -10.57 13.31
N LEU A 128 -4.73 -9.98 12.56
CA LEU A 128 -3.30 -10.05 12.86
C LEU A 128 -2.99 -9.40 14.20
N LEU A 129 -3.49 -8.18 14.41
CA LEU A 129 -3.25 -7.41 15.63
C LEU A 129 -3.83 -8.13 16.85
N ALA A 130 -5.09 -8.58 16.80
CA ALA A 130 -5.71 -9.33 17.89
C ALA A 130 -4.91 -10.59 18.26
N ARG A 131 -4.37 -11.32 17.27
CA ARG A 131 -3.52 -12.49 17.51
C ARG A 131 -2.20 -12.10 18.17
N TRP A 132 -1.60 -10.96 17.79
CA TRP A 132 -0.36 -10.49 18.39
C TRP A 132 -0.57 -10.03 19.83
N ASP A 133 -1.68 -9.36 20.12
CA ASP A 133 -2.06 -8.95 21.47
C ASP A 133 -2.24 -10.17 22.39
N ALA A 134 -2.98 -11.18 21.93
CA ALA A 134 -3.19 -12.42 22.69
C ALA A 134 -1.88 -13.14 23.03
N ARG A 135 -0.93 -13.20 22.08
CA ARG A 135 0.40 -13.79 22.31
C ARG A 135 1.24 -12.96 23.28
N SER A 136 1.13 -11.64 23.22
CA SER A 136 1.85 -10.73 24.12
C SER A 136 1.34 -10.89 25.55
N ALA A 137 0.02 -10.96 25.75
CA ALA A 137 -0.58 -11.22 27.06
C ALA A 137 -0.12 -12.56 27.67
N SER A 138 -0.10 -13.64 26.87
CA SER A 138 0.36 -14.96 27.33
C SER A 138 1.84 -15.00 27.72
N ARG A 139 2.69 -14.12 27.18
CA ARG A 139 4.11 -14.01 27.55
C ARG A 139 4.34 -13.22 28.83
N VAL A 140 3.40 -12.36 29.23
CA VAL A 140 3.49 -11.58 30.47
C VAL A 140 3.04 -12.42 31.67
N THR A 141 2.15 -13.38 31.44
CA THR A 141 1.61 -14.28 32.48
C THR A 141 2.43 -15.56 32.71
N ALA A 142 3.47 -15.79 31.92
CA ALA A 142 4.35 -16.97 31.98
C ALA A 142 5.73 -16.58 32.52
#